data_AF-A0A7Y2NYY4-F1
#
_entry.id   AF-A0A7Y2NYY4-F1
#
_cell.length_a   1.000
_cell.length_b   1.000
_cell.length_c   1.000
_cell.angle_alpha   90.00
_cell.angle_beta   90.00
_cell.angle_gamma   90.00
#
_symmetry.space_group_name_H-M   'P 1'
#
loop_
_entity.id
_entity.type
_entity.pdbx_description
1 polymer ?
#
loop_
_entity_poly.entity_id
_entity_poly.type
_entity_poly.pdbx_seq_one_letter_code
_entity_poly.pdbx_strand_id
1 'polypeptide(L)'
;MKHLKPASRLWIGVAAVIAALGVAIHLACIAGGPSWYAFFGAPPRIVASARDGTWLAPAGTAGIAVLMGMCAAYACSALGLIQRLPLLRPALAGIAAVCLARALVLVPFAWIHPELRTQFELIAALTWGVAGTGFSVAFATARLR
;
A
#
# COMPACT_ATOMS: atom_id res chain seq x y z
N MET A 1 -15.67 20.83 -14.19
CA MET A 1 -15.18 19.55 -13.63
C MET A 1 -15.20 18.50 -14.74
N LYS A 2 -14.05 18.12 -15.34
CA LYS A 2 -14.05 17.09 -16.38
C LYS A 2 -14.50 15.76 -15.77
N HIS A 3 -15.57 15.17 -16.32
CA HIS A 3 -16.13 13.91 -15.84
C HIS A 3 -15.12 12.77 -16.00
N LEU A 4 -14.56 12.29 -14.89
CA LEU A 4 -13.90 10.98 -14.87
C LEU A 4 -14.94 9.92 -15.21
N LYS A 5 -14.60 8.98 -16.11
CA LYS A 5 -15.44 7.82 -16.39
C LYS A 5 -15.74 7.08 -15.06
N PRO A 6 -16.97 6.55 -14.86
CA PRO A 6 -17.33 5.86 -13.61
C PRO A 6 -16.35 4.76 -13.23
N ALA A 7 -15.92 3.96 -14.20
CA ALA A 7 -14.92 2.91 -14.01
C ALA A 7 -13.59 3.45 -13.48
N SER A 8 -13.09 4.56 -14.02
CA SER A 8 -11.83 5.17 -13.56
C SER A 8 -11.94 5.67 -12.11
N ARG A 9 -13.08 6.27 -11.75
CA ARG A 9 -13.32 6.70 -10.36
C ARG A 9 -13.33 5.52 -9.40
N LEU A 10 -13.95 4.41 -9.80
CA LEU A 10 -13.99 3.19 -9.00
C LEU A 10 -12.57 2.65 -8.75
N TRP A 11 -11.75 2.49 -9.78
CA TRP A 11 -10.38 2.00 -9.65
C TRP A 11 -9.52 2.86 -8.71
N ILE A 12 -9.58 4.18 -8.85
CA ILE A 12 -8.82 5.09 -8.00
C ILE A 12 -9.36 5.07 -6.56
N GLY A 13 -10.68 4.98 -6.39
CA GLY A 13 -11.34 4.85 -5.09
C GLY A 13 -10.94 3.58 -4.35
N VAL A 14 -10.89 2.43 -5.05
CA VAL A 14 -10.43 1.17 -4.50
C VAL A 14 -8.96 1.28 -4.03
N ALA A 15 -8.08 1.87 -4.84
CA ALA A 15 -6.69 2.10 -4.42
C ALA A 15 -6.58 3.02 -3.20
N ALA A 16 -7.40 4.08 -3.13
CA ALA A 16 -7.45 4.96 -1.96
C ALA A 16 -7.90 4.23 -0.69
N VAL A 17 -8.94 3.40 -0.79
CA VAL A 17 -9.45 2.60 0.34
C VAL A 17 -8.43 1.56 0.79
N ILE A 18 -7.78 0.85 -0.14
CA ILE A 18 -6.72 -0.12 0.18
C ILE A 18 -5.58 0.58 0.94
N ALA A 19 -5.12 1.74 0.44
CA ALA A 19 -4.07 2.50 1.11
C ALA A 19 -4.50 2.97 2.51
N ALA A 20 -5.73 3.46 2.67
CA ALA A 20 -6.27 3.89 3.97
C ALA A 20 -6.41 2.72 4.97
N LEU A 21 -6.90 1.56 4.53
CA LEU A 21 -6.93 0.35 5.34
C LEU A 21 -5.52 -0.11 5.72
N GLY A 22 -4.55 0.03 4.81
CA GLY A 22 -3.14 -0.18 5.08
C GLY A 22 -2.65 0.65 6.26
N VAL A 23 -2.96 1.95 6.31
CA VAL A 23 -2.65 2.81 7.46
C VAL A 23 -3.26 2.24 8.74
N ALA A 24 -4.56 1.95 8.72
CA ALA A 24 -5.29 1.48 9.89
C ALA A 24 -4.70 0.16 10.44
N ILE A 25 -4.39 -0.80 9.56
CA ILE A 25 -3.78 -2.09 9.92
C ILE A 25 -2.41 -1.87 10.57
N HIS A 26 -1.54 -1.04 9.99
CA HIS A 26 -0.20 -0.83 10.54
C HIS A 26 -0.25 -0.12 11.90
N LEU A 27 -1.11 0.88 12.06
CA LEU A 27 -1.32 1.52 13.37
C LEU A 27 -1.92 0.54 14.39
N ALA A 28 -2.85 -0.32 13.97
CA ALA A 28 -3.40 -1.37 14.82
C ALA A 28 -2.35 -2.41 15.22
N CYS A 29 -1.36 -2.73 14.37
CA CYS A 29 -0.24 -3.59 14.75
C CYS A 29 0.61 -3.00 15.88
N ILE A 30 0.80 -1.67 15.90
CA ILE A 30 1.51 -1.00 16.98
C ILE A 30 0.76 -1.17 18.30
N ALA A 31 -0.56 -1.00 18.29
CA ALA A 31 -1.40 -1.17 19.48
C ALA A 31 -1.59 -2.64 19.90
N GLY A 32 -1.68 -3.56 18.93
CA GLY A 32 -1.89 -4.98 19.15
C GLY A 32 -0.62 -5.75 19.53
N GLY A 33 0.56 -5.15 19.34
CA GLY A 33 1.82 -5.67 19.83
C GLY A 33 2.31 -6.92 19.06
N PRO A 34 3.14 -7.79 19.70
CA PRO A 34 3.87 -8.85 19.01
C PRO A 34 3.02 -9.89 18.28
N SER A 35 1.83 -10.21 18.81
CA SER A 35 0.93 -11.19 18.20
C SER A 35 0.37 -10.69 16.87
N TRP A 36 0.06 -9.39 16.77
CA TRP A 36 -0.37 -8.76 15.53
C TRP A 36 0.76 -8.73 14.50
N TYR A 37 1.98 -8.37 14.92
CA TYR A 37 3.14 -8.44 14.02
C TYR A 37 3.35 -9.84 13.45
N ALA A 38 3.25 -10.88 14.28
CA ALA A 38 3.36 -12.26 13.82
C ALA A 38 2.20 -12.66 12.88
N PHE A 39 0.96 -12.23 13.19
CA PHE A 39 -0.22 -12.51 12.37
C PHE A 39 -0.12 -11.90 10.97
N PHE A 40 0.37 -10.66 10.86
CA PHE A 40 0.62 -9.99 9.57
C PHE A 40 1.95 -10.40 8.92
N GLY A 41 2.52 -11.55 9.32
CA GLY A 41 3.70 -12.12 8.67
C GLY A 41 4.97 -11.29 8.82
N ALA A 42 5.09 -10.45 9.86
CA ALA A 42 6.29 -9.66 10.07
C ALA A 42 7.51 -10.57 10.29
N PRO A 43 8.70 -10.18 9.81
CA PRO A 43 9.91 -10.97 9.99
C PRO A 43 10.21 -11.23 11.48
N PRO A 44 10.86 -12.36 11.84
CA PRO A 44 11.14 -12.72 13.23
C PRO A 44 11.85 -11.61 14.02
N ARG A 45 12.75 -10.85 13.39
CA ARG A 45 13.43 -9.70 13.98
C ARG A 45 12.48 -8.58 14.43
N ILE A 46 11.39 -8.36 13.69
CA ILE A 46 10.38 -7.33 13.99
C ILE A 46 9.48 -7.81 15.13
N VAL A 47 9.09 -9.09 15.11
CA VAL A 47 8.31 -9.69 16.20
C VAL A 47 9.12 -9.69 17.50
N ALA A 48 10.41 -10.06 17.46
CA ALA A 48 11.31 -9.99 18.61
C ALA A 48 11.43 -8.55 19.12
N SER A 49 11.66 -7.59 18.22
CA SER A 49 11.71 -6.17 18.58
C SER A 49 10.46 -5.70 19.32
N ALA A 50 9.27 -6.11 18.87
CA ALA A 50 8.02 -5.79 19.54
C ALA A 50 7.87 -6.47 20.91
N ARG A 51 8.38 -7.70 21.08
CA ARG A 51 8.38 -8.42 22.38
C ARG A 51 9.32 -7.76 23.38
N ASP A 52 10.48 -7.36 22.91
CA ASP A 52 11.55 -6.76 23.72
C ASP A 52 11.30 -5.27 24.01
N GLY A 53 10.21 -4.70 23.48
CA GLY A 53 9.84 -3.29 23.72
C GLY A 53 10.77 -2.27 23.04
N THR A 54 11.50 -2.68 22.00
CA THR A 54 12.44 -1.81 21.29
C THR A 54 11.74 -0.96 20.23
N TRP A 55 12.39 0.12 19.78
CA TRP A 55 11.80 1.07 18.83
C TRP A 55 11.74 0.59 17.36
N LEU A 56 12.43 -0.49 17.00
CA LEU A 56 12.54 -0.92 15.60
C LEU A 56 11.17 -1.31 15.00
N ALA A 57 10.37 -2.11 15.71
CA ALA A 57 9.04 -2.50 15.28
C ALA A 57 8.05 -1.32 15.17
N PRO A 58 7.84 -0.48 16.22
CA PRO A 58 6.89 0.63 16.14
C PRO A 58 7.35 1.72 15.16
N ALA A 59 8.64 2.08 15.12
CA ALA A 59 9.13 3.10 14.19
C ALA A 59 9.00 2.66 12.73
N GLY A 60 9.37 1.41 12.42
CA GLY A 60 9.24 0.87 11.07
C GLY A 60 7.78 0.83 10.61
N THR A 61 6.88 0.40 11.50
CA THR A 61 5.45 0.29 11.22
C THR A 61 4.79 1.65 11.06
N ALA A 62 5.17 2.62 11.89
CA ALA A 62 4.73 4.01 11.74
C ALA A 62 5.22 4.61 10.41
N GLY A 63 6.48 4.32 10.03
CA GLY A 63 7.01 4.70 8.72
C GLY A 63 6.13 4.17 7.59
N ILE A 64 5.82 2.87 7.57
CA ILE A 64 4.95 2.26 6.55
C ILE A 64 3.55 2.89 6.56
N ALA A 65 2.98 3.14 7.74
CA ALA A 65 1.69 3.82 7.87
C ALA A 65 1.71 5.21 7.24
N VAL A 66 2.79 5.99 7.42
CA VAL A 66 2.96 7.30 6.77
C VAL A 66 3.05 7.16 5.26
N LEU A 67 3.84 6.20 4.75
CA LEU A 67 3.93 5.93 3.31
C LEU A 67 2.55 5.56 2.71
N MET A 68 1.79 4.70 3.39
CA MET A 68 0.42 4.34 2.97
C MET A 68 -0.53 5.54 3.03
N GLY A 69 -0.40 6.41 4.04
CA GLY A 69 -1.16 7.64 4.16
C GLY A 69 -0.89 8.60 3.00
N MET A 70 0.37 8.73 2.59
CA MET A 70 0.75 9.51 1.41
C MET A 70 0.10 8.94 0.15
N CYS A 71 0.13 7.62 -0.05
CA CYS A 71 -0.52 6.96 -1.19
C CYS A 71 -2.03 7.26 -1.23
N ALA A 72 -2.72 7.15 -0.09
CA ALA A 72 -4.14 7.48 0.03
C ALA A 72 -4.41 8.96 -0.32
N ALA A 73 -3.58 9.88 0.20
CA ALA A 73 -3.70 11.30 -0.10
C ALA A 73 -3.54 11.60 -1.60
N TYR A 74 -2.53 11.02 -2.26
CA TYR A 74 -2.34 11.18 -3.70
C TYR A 74 -3.51 10.61 -4.52
N ALA A 75 -4.09 9.47 -4.13
CA ALA A 75 -5.30 8.94 -4.78
C ALA A 75 -6.52 9.86 -4.58
N CYS A 76 -6.73 10.37 -3.37
CA CYS A 76 -7.80 11.35 -3.08
C CYS A 76 -7.61 12.65 -3.87
N SER A 77 -6.36 13.11 -4.05
CA SER A 77 -6.04 14.28 -4.87
C SER A 77 -6.35 14.02 -6.35
N ALA A 78 -6.07 12.81 -6.86
CA ALA A 78 -6.43 12.40 -8.21
C ALA A 78 -7.96 12.33 -8.42
N LEU A 79 -8.73 11.92 -7.40
CA LEU A 79 -10.19 11.97 -7.41
C LEU A 79 -10.73 13.41 -7.30
N GLY A 80 -9.94 14.37 -6.80
CA GLY A 80 -10.36 15.74 -6.55
C GLY A 80 -11.16 15.90 -5.26
N LEU A 81 -11.00 14.97 -4.31
CA LEU A 81 -11.57 15.06 -2.97
C LEU A 81 -10.78 16.03 -2.09
N ILE A 82 -9.48 16.18 -2.36
CA ILE A 82 -8.59 17.13 -1.69
C ILE A 82 -7.90 18.04 -2.72
N GLN A 83 -7.27 19.10 -2.24
CA GLN A 83 -6.47 20.01 -3.06
C GLN A 83 -5.37 19.27 -3.85
N ARG A 84 -4.97 19.84 -4.99
CA ARG A 84 -3.97 19.24 -5.86
C ARG A 84 -2.62 19.27 -5.16
N LEU A 85 -2.08 18.10 -4.82
CA LEU A 85 -0.76 17.96 -4.20
C LEU A 85 0.36 18.27 -5.21
N PRO A 86 1.51 18.80 -4.74
CA PRO A 86 2.68 18.96 -5.59
C PRO A 86 3.12 17.61 -6.15
N LEU A 87 3.72 17.60 -7.34
CA LEU A 87 4.28 16.38 -7.94
C LEU A 87 3.28 15.22 -8.11
N LEU A 88 1.98 15.50 -8.19
CA LEU A 88 0.92 14.47 -8.29
C LEU A 88 1.21 13.39 -9.34
N ARG A 89 1.65 13.77 -10.55
CA ARG A 89 1.92 12.81 -11.63
C ARG A 89 3.15 11.93 -11.38
N PRO A 90 4.35 12.47 -11.14
CA PRO A 90 5.51 11.63 -10.84
C PRO A 90 5.31 10.81 -9.56
N ALA A 91 4.62 11.33 -8.54
CA ALA A 91 4.26 10.57 -7.35
C ALA A 91 3.36 9.38 -7.68
N LEU A 92 2.26 9.57 -8.40
CA LEU A 92 1.36 8.48 -8.79
C LEU A 92 2.07 7.43 -9.67
N ALA A 93 2.96 7.85 -10.56
CA ALA A 93 3.77 6.92 -11.35
C ALA A 93 4.72 6.10 -10.48
N GLY A 94 5.42 6.75 -9.54
CA GLY A 94 6.31 6.07 -8.60
C GLY A 94 5.56 5.10 -7.70
N ILE A 95 4.42 5.52 -7.13
CA ILE A 95 3.57 4.65 -6.29
C ILE A 95 3.07 3.45 -7.10
N ALA A 96 2.56 3.67 -8.32
CA ALA A 96 2.13 2.58 -9.19
C ALA A 96 3.26 1.59 -9.48
N ALA A 97 4.46 2.10 -9.81
CA ALA A 97 5.63 1.27 -10.07
C ALA A 97 6.01 0.43 -8.85
N VAL A 98 6.06 1.02 -7.65
CA VAL A 98 6.37 0.31 -6.40
C VAL A 98 5.31 -0.75 -6.09
N CYS A 99 4.02 -0.44 -6.21
CA CYS A 99 2.95 -1.38 -5.93
C CYS A 99 2.95 -2.57 -6.91
N LEU A 100 3.10 -2.30 -8.20
CA LEU A 100 3.17 -3.34 -9.23
C LEU A 100 4.44 -4.18 -9.07
N ALA A 101 5.59 -3.55 -8.81
CA ALA A 101 6.82 -4.28 -8.52
C ALA A 101 6.65 -5.19 -7.30
N ARG A 102 6.07 -4.70 -6.20
CA ARG A 102 5.83 -5.51 -4.99
C ARG A 102 4.91 -6.71 -5.25
N ALA A 103 3.90 -6.54 -6.10
CA ALA A 103 3.03 -7.64 -6.52
C ALA A 103 3.76 -8.66 -7.40
N LEU A 104 4.55 -8.18 -8.38
CA LEU A 104 5.25 -9.03 -9.33
C LEU A 104 6.43 -9.78 -8.72
N VAL A 105 7.14 -9.19 -7.75
CA VAL A 105 8.28 -9.80 -7.07
C VAL A 105 7.90 -11.12 -6.41
N LEU A 106 6.65 -11.31 -5.98
CA LEU A 106 6.22 -12.59 -5.41
C LEU A 106 6.34 -13.74 -6.42
N VAL A 107 6.14 -13.52 -7.72
CA VAL A 107 6.14 -14.59 -8.73
C VAL A 107 7.51 -15.28 -8.86
N PRO A 108 8.63 -14.59 -9.13
CA PRO A 108 9.93 -15.23 -9.20
C PRO A 108 10.38 -15.74 -7.82
N PHE A 109 10.10 -15.00 -6.73
CA PHE A 109 10.47 -15.43 -5.39
C PHE A 109 9.72 -16.69 -4.96
N ALA A 110 8.43 -16.82 -5.27
CA ALA A 110 7.66 -18.04 -4.97
C ALA A 110 8.12 -19.25 -5.80
N TRP A 111 8.77 -19.04 -6.95
CA TRP A 111 9.39 -20.11 -7.72
C TRP A 111 10.67 -20.63 -7.07
N ILE A 112 11.51 -19.71 -6.57
CA ILE A 112 12.82 -20.02 -5.95
C ILE A 112 12.65 -20.47 -4.49
N HIS A 113 11.69 -19.88 -3.79
CA HIS A 113 11.38 -20.07 -2.37
C HIS A 113 9.92 -20.52 -2.20
N PRO A 114 9.62 -21.83 -2.33
CA PRO A 114 8.26 -22.35 -2.21
C PRO A 114 7.59 -22.01 -0.87
N GLU A 115 8.37 -21.79 0.19
CA GLU A 115 7.92 -21.37 1.51
C GLU A 115 7.21 -20.01 1.52
N LEU A 116 7.43 -19.18 0.49
CA LEU A 116 6.77 -17.87 0.34
C LEU A 116 5.38 -17.98 -0.30
N ARG A 117 4.93 -19.18 -0.72
CA ARG A 117 3.57 -19.43 -1.24
C ARG A 117 2.53 -19.52 -0.13
N THR A 118 2.62 -18.63 0.85
CA THR A 118 1.65 -18.54 1.93
C THR A 118 0.38 -17.82 1.44
N GLN A 119 -0.74 -18.10 2.08
CA GLN A 119 -2.00 -17.38 1.81
C GLN A 119 -1.81 -15.87 2.02
N PHE A 120 -1.01 -15.49 3.02
CA PHE A 120 -0.72 -14.09 3.32
C PHE A 120 -0.01 -13.39 2.16
N GLU A 121 1.09 -13.96 1.64
CA GLU A 121 1.83 -13.33 0.53
C GLU A 121 0.97 -13.27 -0.75
N LEU A 122 0.17 -14.30 -1.03
CA LEU A 122 -0.75 -14.29 -2.17
C LEU A 122 -1.79 -13.17 -2.06
N ILE A 123 -2.44 -13.04 -0.89
CA ILE A 123 -3.40 -11.96 -0.62
C ILE A 123 -2.71 -10.61 -0.75
N ALA A 124 -1.52 -10.46 -0.14
CA ALA A 124 -0.75 -9.24 -0.23
C ALA A 124 -0.45 -8.88 -1.69
N ALA A 125 0.10 -9.80 -2.49
CA ALA A 125 0.41 -9.54 -3.89
C ALA A 125 -0.81 -9.12 -4.72
N LEU A 126 -1.98 -9.74 -4.49
CA LEU A 126 -3.23 -9.32 -5.11
C LEU A 126 -3.64 -7.91 -4.67
N THR A 127 -3.58 -7.61 -3.37
CA THR A 127 -3.87 -6.28 -2.83
C THR A 127 -2.95 -5.21 -3.44
N TRP A 128 -1.65 -5.48 -3.49
CA TRP A 128 -0.65 -4.58 -4.11
C TRP A 128 -0.88 -4.42 -5.62
N GLY A 129 -1.27 -5.49 -6.32
CA GLY A 129 -1.59 -5.46 -7.74
C GLY A 129 -2.82 -4.61 -8.04
N VAL A 130 -3.91 -4.80 -7.29
CA VAL A 130 -5.15 -4.02 -7.41
C VAL A 130 -4.91 -2.54 -7.06
N ALA A 131 -4.13 -2.25 -6.02
CA ALA A 131 -3.75 -0.89 -5.71
C ALA A 131 -2.91 -0.27 -6.86
N GLY A 132 -1.93 -1.01 -7.36
CA GLY A 132 -1.05 -0.58 -8.46
C GLY A 132 -1.79 -0.26 -9.76
N THR A 133 -2.80 -1.06 -10.12
CA THR A 133 -3.65 -0.76 -11.28
C THR A 133 -4.49 0.50 -11.05
N GLY A 134 -5.05 0.67 -9.85
CA GLY A 134 -5.77 1.90 -9.48
C GLY A 134 -4.89 3.15 -9.54
N PHE A 135 -3.64 3.09 -9.05
CA PHE A 135 -2.67 4.18 -9.16
C PHE A 135 -2.23 4.45 -10.60
N SER A 136 -2.12 3.41 -11.44
CA SER A 136 -1.83 3.56 -12.87
C SER A 136 -2.97 4.29 -13.60
N VAL A 137 -4.22 3.96 -13.26
CA VAL A 137 -5.41 4.68 -13.77
C VAL A 137 -5.42 6.12 -13.28
N ALA A 138 -5.06 6.37 -12.02
CA ALA A 138 -4.92 7.72 -11.47
C ALA A 138 -3.87 8.54 -12.25
N PHE A 139 -2.70 7.96 -12.51
CA PHE A 139 -1.66 8.60 -13.31
C PHE A 139 -2.11 8.92 -14.73
N ALA A 140 -2.75 7.97 -15.42
CA ALA A 140 -3.22 8.14 -16.79
C ALA A 140 -4.30 9.24 -16.90
N THR A 141 -5.19 9.31 -15.91
CA THR A 141 -6.27 10.30 -15.87
C THR A 141 -5.82 11.67 -15.38
N ALA A 142 -4.76 11.75 -14.57
CA ALA A 142 -4.15 13.00 -14.14
C ALA A 142 -3.57 13.85 -15.31
N ARG A 143 -3.36 13.28 -16.51
CA ARG A 143 -2.99 14.04 -17.73
C ARG A 143 -4.11 14.96 -18.22
N LEU A 144 -5.36 14.62 -17.88
CA LEU A 144 -6.54 15.28 -18.43
C LEU A 144 -7.03 16.44 -17.54
N ARG A 145 -6.46 16.61 -16.33
CA ARG A 145 -6.78 17.68 -15.37
C ARG A 145 -5.76 18.82 -15.39
#